data_AF-A0A1J5P2I1-F1
#
_entry.id   AF-A0A1J5P2I1-F1
#
_cell.length_a   1.000
_cell.length_b   1.000
_cell.length_c   1.000
_cell.angle_alpha   90.00
_cell.angle_beta   90.00
_cell.angle_gamma   90.00
#
_symmetry.space_group_name_H-M   'P 1'
#
loop_
_entity.id
_entity.type
_entity.pdbx_description
1 polymer ?
#
loop_
_entity_poly.entity_id
_entity_poly.type
_entity_poly.pdbx_seq_one_letter_code
_entity_poly.pdbx_strand_id
1 'polypeptide(L)'
;MNIQGGGANFDQALKKGEVDGLVTWEPFESIPAMDGYGFFAKGLEYGSSKAVGAELGMFMAAKQAVDAKRAALERFVWAYLKKQEELAKSPAEFAQAYAQLSGMAPDIAAKASQLIKLGEVISPDQIRRQAKAFAELGVIQKDVSDQIDAHWDSSFVEKALGR
;
A
#
# COMPACT_ATOMS: atom_id res chain seq x y z
N MET A 1 18.61 -5.87 -7.89
CA MET A 1 18.48 -5.36 -6.51
C MET A 1 17.47 -6.25 -5.82
N ASN A 2 17.91 -7.14 -4.93
CA ASN A 2 17.02 -7.92 -4.08
C ASN A 2 16.65 -7.04 -2.87
N ILE A 3 15.47 -6.43 -2.91
CA ILE A 3 14.89 -5.82 -1.71
C ILE A 3 14.24 -6.97 -0.95
N GLN A 4 14.85 -7.40 0.14
CA GLN A 4 14.23 -8.36 1.05
C GLN A 4 13.47 -7.55 2.11
N GLY A 5 12.14 -7.56 2.03
CA GLY A 5 11.28 -6.89 3.00
C GLY A 5 11.38 -7.53 4.38
N GLY A 6 11.24 -6.73 5.44
CA GLY A 6 11.33 -7.21 6.83
C GLY A 6 10.22 -8.16 7.28
N GLY A 7 9.14 -8.28 6.51
CA GLY A 7 7.94 -9.05 6.88
C GLY A 7 8.20 -10.49 7.30
N ALA A 8 8.95 -11.27 6.50
CA ALA A 8 9.23 -12.67 6.84
C ALA A 8 10.05 -12.82 8.14
N ASN A 9 10.91 -11.86 8.47
CA ASN A 9 11.67 -11.89 9.72
C ASN A 9 10.77 -11.58 10.93
N PHE A 10 9.80 -10.69 10.76
CA PHE A 10 8.81 -10.38 11.79
C PHE A 10 7.95 -11.59 12.14
N ASP A 11 7.48 -12.34 11.13
CA ASP A 11 6.71 -13.58 11.33
C ASP A 11 7.50 -14.62 12.14
N GLN A 12 8.81 -14.78 11.85
CA GLN A 12 9.66 -15.68 12.60
C GLN A 12 9.87 -15.24 14.05
N ALA A 13 10.05 -13.94 14.29
CA ALA A 13 10.18 -13.40 15.64
C ALA A 13 8.90 -13.64 16.47
N LEU A 14 7.73 -13.41 15.88
CA LEU A 14 6.45 -13.68 16.53
C LEU A 14 6.29 -15.19 16.83
N LYS A 15 6.58 -16.05 15.85
CA LYS A 15 6.46 -17.50 16.00
C LYS A 15 7.38 -18.08 17.09
N LYS A 16 8.55 -17.45 17.32
CA LYS A 16 9.49 -17.81 18.38
C LYS A 16 9.18 -17.17 19.73
N GLY A 17 8.20 -16.26 19.81
CA GLY A 17 7.91 -15.50 21.02
C GLY A 17 8.95 -14.43 21.35
N GLU A 18 9.73 -13.97 20.37
CA GLU A 18 10.69 -12.86 20.54
C GLU A 18 9.99 -11.49 20.59
N VAL A 19 8.77 -11.41 20.07
CA VAL A 19 7.89 -10.23 20.11
C VAL A 19 6.47 -10.65 20.44
N ASP A 20 5.71 -9.77 21.09
CA ASP A 20 4.32 -10.02 21.49
C ASP A 20 3.29 -9.66 20.41
N GLY A 21 3.71 -8.91 19.39
CA GLY A 21 2.84 -8.43 18.32
C GLY A 21 3.60 -7.79 17.18
N LEU A 22 2.93 -7.70 16.03
CA LEU A 22 3.47 -7.18 14.78
C LEU A 22 2.56 -6.07 14.23
N VAL A 23 3.17 -5.07 13.60
CA VAL A 23 2.48 -4.10 12.74
C VAL A 23 3.06 -4.27 11.35
N THR A 24 2.34 -5.01 10.50
CA THR A 24 2.82 -5.47 9.19
C THR A 24 1.76 -5.25 8.11
N TRP A 25 2.01 -5.77 6.91
CA TRP A 25 1.11 -5.71 5.75
C TRP A 25 0.99 -7.10 5.13
N GLU A 26 -0.03 -7.32 4.30
CA GLU A 26 -0.22 -8.56 3.57
C GLU A 26 1.04 -8.97 2.74
N PRO A 27 1.46 -10.25 2.78
CA PRO A 27 0.77 -11.38 3.40
C PRO A 27 1.11 -11.63 4.88
N PHE A 28 2.08 -10.90 5.43
CA PHE A 28 2.73 -11.22 6.70
C PHE A 28 1.79 -11.11 7.90
N GLU A 29 0.75 -10.28 7.83
CA GLU A 29 -0.28 -10.22 8.88
C GLU A 29 -1.26 -11.40 8.83
N SER A 30 -1.53 -11.95 7.64
CA SER A 30 -2.41 -13.11 7.47
C SER A 30 -1.74 -14.43 7.85
N ILE A 31 -0.44 -14.59 7.59
CA ILE A 31 0.29 -15.85 7.85
C ILE A 31 0.17 -16.32 9.31
N PRO A 32 0.42 -15.49 10.36
CA PRO A 32 0.25 -15.89 11.75
C PRO A 32 -1.15 -16.41 12.10
N ALA A 33 -2.18 -15.75 11.58
CA ALA A 33 -3.57 -16.16 11.79
C ALA A 33 -3.93 -17.44 11.03
N MET A 34 -3.35 -17.65 9.85
CA MET A 34 -3.56 -18.85 9.04
C MET A 34 -2.87 -20.08 9.63
N ASP A 35 -1.62 -19.93 10.07
CA ASP A 35 -0.80 -21.01 10.62
C ASP A 35 -1.07 -21.26 12.12
N GLY A 36 -1.94 -20.46 12.74
CA GLY A 36 -2.42 -20.66 14.10
C GLY A 36 -1.44 -20.25 15.21
N TYR A 37 -0.43 -19.43 14.90
CA TYR A 37 0.53 -18.91 15.90
C TYR A 37 0.31 -17.43 16.25
N GLY A 38 -0.70 -16.78 15.65
CA GLY A 38 -1.11 -15.43 15.96
C GLY A 38 -2.59 -15.19 15.65
N PHE A 39 -3.05 -13.97 15.88
CA PHE A 39 -4.41 -13.54 15.56
C PHE A 39 -4.43 -12.03 15.25
N PHE A 40 -5.44 -11.59 14.49
CA PHE A 40 -5.66 -10.16 14.25
C PHE A 40 -6.16 -9.48 15.53
N ALA A 41 -5.35 -8.58 16.08
CA ALA A 41 -5.72 -7.76 17.24
C ALA A 41 -6.77 -6.70 16.84
N LYS A 42 -8.04 -7.05 16.99
CA LYS A 42 -9.18 -6.18 16.63
C LYS A 42 -9.13 -4.87 17.42
N GLY A 43 -9.37 -3.75 16.72
CA GLY A 43 -9.35 -2.41 17.31
C GLY A 43 -7.98 -1.72 17.30
N LEU A 44 -6.92 -2.42 16.88
CA LEU A 44 -5.57 -1.86 16.66
C LEU A 44 -5.20 -1.76 15.18
N GLU A 45 -6.17 -1.95 14.29
CA GLU A 45 -5.95 -1.93 12.83
C GLU A 45 -5.63 -0.51 12.35
N TYR A 46 -4.37 -0.29 11.97
CA TYR A 46 -3.89 1.01 11.50
C TYR A 46 -4.68 1.51 10.27
N GLY A 47 -5.08 0.62 9.35
CA GLY A 47 -5.87 0.98 8.17
C GLY A 47 -7.23 1.61 8.50
N SER A 48 -7.78 1.31 9.68
CA SER A 48 -9.04 1.92 10.16
C SER A 48 -8.84 3.25 10.89
N SER A 49 -7.59 3.66 11.14
CA SER A 49 -7.26 4.87 11.88
C SER A 49 -7.66 6.13 11.09
N LYS A 50 -8.44 6.99 11.73
CA LYS A 50 -8.80 8.30 11.19
C LYS A 50 -7.70 9.35 11.38
N ALA A 51 -6.66 9.05 12.17
CA ALA A 51 -5.60 10.01 12.44
C ALA A 51 -4.77 10.33 11.19
N VAL A 52 -4.55 9.32 10.35
CA VAL A 52 -3.71 9.38 9.15
C VAL A 52 -4.43 8.81 7.94
N GLY A 53 -5.02 7.61 8.06
CA GLY A 53 -5.74 6.90 7.00
C GLY A 53 -5.02 5.62 6.56
N ALA A 54 -5.70 4.76 5.80
CA ALA A 54 -5.12 3.57 5.21
C ALA A 54 -4.13 3.97 4.10
N GLU A 55 -2.83 3.83 4.36
CA GLU A 55 -1.82 4.06 3.34
C GLU A 55 -0.73 3.00 3.39
N LEU A 56 -0.48 2.35 2.24
CA LEU A 56 0.57 1.35 2.09
C LEU A 56 1.45 1.57 0.84
N GLY A 57 1.18 2.57 0.00
CA GLY A 57 2.07 2.87 -1.13
C GLY A 57 1.58 3.97 -2.08
N MET A 58 2.53 4.64 -2.74
CA MET A 58 2.29 5.67 -3.75
C MET A 58 3.25 5.52 -4.93
N PHE A 59 2.80 5.90 -6.13
CA PHE A 59 3.70 6.08 -7.27
C PHE A 59 4.23 7.51 -7.28
N MET A 60 5.55 7.64 -7.35
CA MET A 60 6.21 8.93 -7.51
C MET A 60 7.02 8.96 -8.80
N ALA A 61 7.01 10.11 -9.47
CA ALA A 61 7.85 10.39 -10.62
C ALA A 61 8.70 11.63 -10.35
N ALA A 62 9.96 11.61 -10.77
CA ALA A 62 10.80 12.79 -10.71
C ALA A 62 10.24 13.89 -11.63
N LYS A 63 10.35 15.16 -11.23
CA LYS A 63 9.88 16.30 -12.02
C LYS A 63 10.37 16.29 -13.47
N GLN A 64 11.64 15.95 -13.69
CA GLN A 64 12.20 15.82 -15.04
C GLN A 64 11.45 14.78 -15.90
N ALA A 65 11.03 13.67 -15.31
CA ALA A 65 10.26 12.65 -16.02
C ALA A 65 8.83 13.13 -16.31
N VAL A 66 8.21 13.85 -15.36
CA VAL A 66 6.91 14.50 -15.55
C VAL A 66 6.97 15.46 -16.74
N ASP A 67 7.98 16.31 -16.80
CA ASP A 67 8.12 17.34 -17.83
C ASP A 67 8.48 16.72 -19.20
N ALA A 68 9.44 15.79 -19.24
CA ALA A 68 9.97 15.24 -20.51
C ALA A 68 9.16 14.05 -21.07
N LYS A 69 8.40 13.35 -20.23
CA LYS A 69 7.73 12.08 -20.60
C LYS A 69 6.24 12.08 -20.21
N ARG A 70 5.61 13.25 -20.12
CA ARG A 70 4.22 13.41 -19.67
C ARG A 70 3.25 12.44 -20.32
N ALA A 71 3.24 12.36 -21.66
CA ALA A 71 2.33 11.47 -22.39
C ALA A 71 2.53 9.98 -22.06
N ALA A 72 3.76 9.56 -21.75
CA ALA A 72 4.03 8.19 -21.34
C ALA A 72 3.52 7.93 -19.91
N LEU A 73 3.68 8.89 -19.00
CA LEU A 73 3.16 8.80 -17.64
C LEU A 73 1.62 8.79 -17.62
N GLU A 74 0.97 9.63 -18.43
CA GLU A 74 -0.49 9.61 -18.59
C GLU A 74 -1.00 8.23 -19.06
N ARG A 75 -0.33 7.63 -20.05
CA ARG A 75 -0.66 6.27 -20.53
C ARG A 75 -0.42 5.21 -19.47
N PHE A 76 0.65 5.34 -18.69
CA PHE A 76 0.96 4.43 -17.59
C PHE A 76 -0.14 4.49 -16.52
N VAL A 77 -0.50 5.69 -16.06
CA VAL A 77 -1.54 5.88 -15.03
C VAL A 77 -2.89 5.37 -15.54
N TRP A 78 -3.25 5.64 -16.80
CA TRP A 78 -4.45 5.08 -17.42
C TRP A 78 -4.44 3.55 -17.44
N ALA A 79 -3.36 2.93 -17.91
CA ALA A 79 -3.26 1.47 -17.97
C ALA A 79 -3.28 0.83 -16.58
N TYR A 80 -2.63 1.47 -15.60
CA TYR A 80 -2.62 1.03 -14.21
C TYR A 80 -4.03 1.04 -13.62
N LEU A 81 -4.74 2.18 -13.66
CA LEU A 81 -6.08 2.30 -13.10
C LEU A 81 -7.08 1.37 -13.81
N LYS A 82 -6.98 1.26 -15.13
CA LYS A 82 -7.81 0.32 -15.89
C LYS A 82 -7.57 -1.13 -15.45
N LYS A 83 -6.31 -1.56 -15.31
CA LYS A 83 -6.01 -2.93 -14.88
C LYS A 83 -6.44 -3.17 -13.43
N GLN A 84 -6.31 -2.15 -12.57
CA GLN A 84 -6.77 -2.19 -11.20
C GLN A 84 -8.29 -2.40 -11.13
N GLU A 85 -9.05 -1.70 -11.98
CA GLU A 85 -10.50 -1.87 -12.10
C GLU A 85 -10.88 -3.27 -12.62
N GLU A 86 -10.18 -3.78 -13.64
CA GLU A 86 -10.38 -5.14 -14.15
C GLU A 86 -10.18 -6.20 -13.04
N LEU A 87 -9.07 -6.12 -12.30
CA LEU A 87 -8.75 -7.05 -11.23
C LEU A 87 -9.70 -6.91 -10.03
N ALA A 88 -10.15 -5.69 -9.71
CA ALA A 88 -11.14 -5.47 -8.67
C ALA A 88 -12.49 -6.16 -8.97
N LYS A 89 -12.82 -6.36 -10.25
CA LYS A 89 -14.03 -7.08 -10.70
C LYS A 89 -13.85 -8.60 -10.75
N SER A 90 -12.63 -9.10 -10.64
CA SER A 90 -12.32 -10.53 -10.71
C SER A 90 -11.39 -10.96 -9.57
N PRO A 91 -11.93 -11.26 -8.38
CA PRO A 91 -11.13 -11.70 -7.23
C PRO A 91 -10.23 -12.90 -7.52
N ALA A 92 -10.69 -13.82 -8.38
CA ALA A 92 -9.90 -14.98 -8.80
C ALA A 92 -8.67 -14.59 -9.63
N GLU A 93 -8.83 -13.68 -10.59
CA GLU A 93 -7.69 -13.17 -11.38
C GLU A 93 -6.73 -12.36 -10.51
N PHE A 94 -7.25 -11.58 -9.55
CA PHE A 94 -6.42 -10.85 -8.62
C PHE A 94 -5.58 -11.80 -7.74
N ALA A 95 -6.20 -12.80 -7.13
CA ALA A 95 -5.50 -13.82 -6.34
C ALA A 95 -4.42 -14.55 -7.16
N GLN A 96 -4.74 -14.91 -8.41
CA GLN A 96 -3.78 -15.56 -9.32
C GLN A 96 -2.59 -14.65 -9.63
N ALA A 97 -2.85 -13.39 -10.01
CA ALA A 97 -1.80 -12.41 -10.28
C ALA A 97 -0.95 -12.15 -9.04
N TYR A 98 -1.58 -12.07 -7.87
CA TYR A 98 -0.88 -11.86 -6.61
C TYR A 98 0.05 -13.03 -6.27
N ALA A 99 -0.42 -14.28 -6.40
CA ALA A 99 0.41 -15.47 -6.23
C ALA A 99 1.61 -15.46 -7.19
N GLN A 100 1.37 -15.21 -8.47
CA GLN A 100 2.40 -15.24 -9.50
C GLN A 100 3.49 -14.18 -9.28
N LEU A 101 3.11 -12.95 -8.92
CA LEU A 101 4.05 -11.82 -8.80
C LEU A 101 4.78 -11.79 -7.45
N SER A 102 4.18 -12.32 -6.39
CA SER A 102 4.79 -12.40 -5.06
C SER A 102 5.58 -13.70 -4.83
N GLY A 103 5.33 -14.74 -5.63
CA GLY A 103 5.87 -16.08 -5.42
C GLY A 103 5.19 -16.85 -4.27
N MET A 104 4.06 -16.35 -3.76
CA MET A 104 3.31 -17.01 -2.71
C MET A 104 2.62 -18.29 -3.17
N ALA A 105 2.39 -19.19 -2.21
CA ALA A 105 1.52 -20.33 -2.42
C ALA A 105 0.09 -19.87 -2.78
N PRO A 106 -0.58 -20.51 -3.75
CA PRO A 106 -1.88 -20.06 -4.26
C PRO A 106 -2.97 -19.91 -3.20
N ASP A 107 -3.00 -20.78 -2.20
CA ASP A 107 -3.96 -20.77 -1.09
C ASP A 107 -3.75 -19.58 -0.14
N ILE A 108 -2.49 -19.27 0.18
CA ILE A 108 -2.12 -18.07 0.95
C ILE A 108 -2.52 -16.81 0.20
N ALA A 109 -2.14 -16.72 -1.08
CA ALA A 109 -2.47 -15.56 -1.93
C ALA A 109 -3.99 -15.36 -2.06
N ALA A 110 -4.76 -16.45 -2.23
CA ALA A 110 -6.21 -16.39 -2.33
C ALA A 110 -6.86 -15.86 -1.05
N LYS A 111 -6.34 -16.23 0.14
CA LYS A 111 -6.87 -15.73 1.40
C LYS A 111 -6.45 -14.29 1.68
N ALA A 112 -5.16 -13.96 1.52
CA ALA A 112 -4.63 -12.61 1.69
C ALA A 112 -5.32 -11.61 0.73
N SER A 113 -5.58 -12.00 -0.52
CA SER A 113 -6.25 -11.14 -1.51
C SER A 113 -7.66 -10.69 -1.10
N GLN A 114 -8.35 -11.43 -0.22
CA GLN A 114 -9.71 -11.08 0.23
C GLN A 114 -9.71 -9.85 1.16
N LEU A 115 -8.58 -9.56 1.79
CA LEU A 115 -8.38 -8.42 2.69
C LEU A 115 -7.88 -7.18 1.95
N ILE A 116 -7.43 -7.33 0.70
CA ILE A 116 -6.89 -6.24 -0.11
C ILE A 116 -8.01 -5.60 -0.94
N LYS A 117 -8.19 -4.29 -0.77
CA LYS A 117 -9.08 -3.50 -1.60
C LYS A 117 -8.30 -2.77 -2.71
N LEU A 118 -8.63 -3.10 -3.95
CA LEU A 118 -8.08 -2.43 -5.14
C LEU A 118 -8.89 -1.17 -5.49
N GLY A 119 -8.22 -0.18 -6.09
CA GLY A 119 -8.86 1.02 -6.65
C GLY A 119 -8.91 2.23 -5.72
N GLU A 120 -8.30 2.17 -4.54
CA GLU A 120 -8.18 3.35 -3.69
C GLU A 120 -7.08 4.29 -4.21
N VAL A 121 -7.43 5.57 -4.33
CA VAL A 121 -6.49 6.64 -4.69
C VAL A 121 -6.26 7.48 -3.45
N ILE A 122 -4.99 7.59 -3.06
CA ILE A 122 -4.58 8.47 -1.98
C ILE A 122 -4.93 9.93 -2.29
N SER A 123 -5.45 10.65 -1.30
CA SER A 123 -5.77 12.08 -1.43
C SER A 123 -4.65 12.96 -0.89
N PRO A 124 -4.47 14.19 -1.42
CA PRO A 124 -3.57 15.18 -0.83
C PRO A 124 -3.81 15.39 0.67
N ASP A 125 -5.08 15.47 1.10
CA ASP A 125 -5.44 15.64 2.51
C ASP A 125 -4.94 14.49 3.39
N GLN A 126 -4.97 13.26 2.88
CA GLN A 126 -4.42 12.10 3.57
C GLN A 126 -2.90 12.22 3.73
N ILE A 127 -2.19 12.58 2.66
CA ILE A 127 -0.73 12.78 2.69
C ILE A 127 -0.37 13.90 3.68
N ARG A 128 -1.15 14.98 3.74
CA ARG A 128 -0.94 16.06 4.73
C ARG A 128 -1.06 15.55 6.16
N ARG A 129 -2.10 14.77 6.47
CA ARG A 129 -2.25 14.16 7.81
C ARG A 129 -1.09 13.25 8.15
N GLN A 130 -0.63 12.45 7.20
CA GLN A 130 0.52 11.56 7.40
C GLN A 130 1.81 12.34 7.65
N ALA A 131 2.11 13.36 6.84
CA ALA A 131 3.27 14.22 7.02
C ALA A 131 3.24 14.93 8.38
N LYS A 132 2.06 15.40 8.82
CA LYS A 132 1.87 16.03 10.13
C LYS A 132 2.16 15.06 11.26
N ALA A 133 1.55 13.87 11.21
CA ALA A 133 1.74 12.83 12.22
C ALA A 133 3.20 12.37 12.29
N PHE A 134 3.87 12.23 11.15
CA PHE A 134 5.28 11.82 11.11
C PHE A 134 6.20 12.86 11.76
N ALA A 135 5.90 14.14 11.60
CA ALA A 135 6.65 15.20 12.27
C ALA A 135 6.38 15.23 13.78
N GLU A 136 5.12 15.07 14.20
CA GLU A 136 4.73 15.01 15.61
C GLU A 136 5.33 13.80 16.35
N LEU A 137 5.45 12.67 15.66
CA LEU A 137 6.07 11.45 16.17
C LEU A 137 7.62 11.46 16.06
N GLY A 138 8.21 12.52 15.49
CA GLY A 138 9.66 12.65 15.33
C GLY A 138 10.29 11.73 14.27
N VAL A 139 9.47 11.13 13.40
CA VAL A 139 9.93 10.31 12.26
C VAL A 139 10.65 11.20 11.24
N ILE A 140 10.12 12.40 11.01
CA ILE A 140 10.77 13.44 10.20
C ILE A 140 11.07 14.66 11.07
N GLN A 141 12.16 15.36 10.76
CA GLN A 141 12.67 16.46 11.58
C GLN A 141 11.85 17.75 11.45
N LYS A 142 11.07 17.88 10.37
CA LYS A 142 10.28 19.08 10.08
C LYS A 142 8.91 18.67 9.56
N ASP A 143 7.88 19.38 10.03
CA ASP A 143 6.56 19.31 9.43
C ASP A 143 6.58 19.87 8.00
N VAL A 144 6.17 19.05 7.05
CA VAL A 144 6.07 19.36 5.62
C VAL A 144 4.65 19.21 5.09
N SER A 145 3.67 19.10 5.98
CA SER A 145 2.26 18.94 5.61
C SER A 145 1.72 20.13 4.80
N ASP A 146 2.34 21.30 4.89
CA ASP A 146 2.01 22.48 4.09
C ASP A 146 2.53 22.42 2.64
N GLN A 147 3.53 21.57 2.36
CA GLN A 147 4.22 21.50 1.06
C GLN A 147 3.59 20.52 0.06
N ILE A 148 2.60 19.72 0.47
CA ILE A 148 2.05 18.63 -0.35
C ILE A 148 1.53 19.11 -1.71
N ASP A 149 0.83 20.24 -1.77
CA ASP A 149 0.28 20.76 -3.04
C ASP A 149 1.37 21.06 -4.08
N ALA A 150 2.55 21.50 -3.64
CA ALA A 150 3.66 21.81 -4.55
C ALA A 150 4.26 20.54 -5.18
N HIS A 151 3.93 19.36 -4.64
CA HIS A 151 4.47 18.07 -5.05
C HIS A 151 3.39 17.10 -5.56
N TRP A 152 2.14 17.57 -5.69
CA TRP A 152 1.02 16.76 -6.15
C TRP A 152 0.54 17.23 -7.53
N ASP A 153 0.37 16.30 -8.48
CA ASP A 153 -0.22 16.55 -9.79
C ASP A 153 -1.41 15.60 -10.00
N SER A 154 -2.63 16.06 -9.67
CA SER A 154 -3.87 15.27 -9.80
C SER A 154 -4.27 15.02 -11.25
N SER A 155 -3.76 15.81 -12.19
CA SER A 155 -4.21 15.80 -13.58
C SER A 155 -3.96 14.46 -14.29
N PHE A 156 -2.96 13.68 -13.85
CA PHE A 156 -2.71 12.34 -14.37
C PHE A 156 -3.86 11.38 -14.05
N VAL A 157 -4.34 11.42 -12.80
CA VAL A 157 -5.44 10.55 -12.32
C VAL A 157 -6.77 11.05 -12.88
N GLU A 158 -7.03 12.36 -12.82
CA GLU A 158 -8.26 12.97 -13.36
C GLU A 158 -8.45 12.62 -14.84
N LYS A 159 -7.40 12.82 -15.65
CA LYS A 159 -7.42 12.47 -17.07
C LYS A 159 -7.67 10.97 -17.30
N ALA A 160 -7.03 10.11 -16.52
CA ALA A 160 -7.21 8.66 -16.64
C ALA A 160 -8.64 8.22 -16.27
N LEU A 161 -9.29 8.92 -15.34
CA LEU A 161 -10.68 8.70 -14.92
C LEU A 161 -11.71 9.45 -15.79
N GLY A 162 -11.28 10.24 -16.77
CA GLY A 162 -12.17 11.01 -17.64
C GLY A 162 -12.87 12.18 -16.95
N ARG A 163 -12.22 12.78 -15.94
CA ARG A 163 -12.71 13.95 -15.19
C ARG A 163 -12.00 15.23 -15.61
#